data_AF-A0A1H7XCL3-F1
#
_entry.id   AF-A0A1H7XCL3-F1
#
_cell.length_a   1.000
_cell.length_b   1.000
_cell.length_c   1.000
_cell.angle_alpha   90.00
_cell.angle_beta   90.00
_cell.angle_gamma   90.00
#
_symmetry.space_group_name_H-M   'P 1'
#
loop_
_entity.id
_entity.type
_entity.pdbx_description
1 polymer ?
#
loop_
_entity_poly.entity_id
_entity_poly.type
_entity_poly.pdbx_seq_one_letter_code
_entity_poly.pdbx_strand_id
1 'polypeptide(L)' 'MAMKQQRVTSIEERIAELRAEIDGIIDARVARIAGENPGVPAGVIRNLLTARAPSCRCAQYIELCGGEAKTPD' A
#
# COMPACT_ATOMS: atom_id res chain seq x y z
N MET A 1 14.60 -18.43 -27.11
CA MET A 1 14.53 -17.12 -26.44
C MET A 1 13.05 -16.79 -26.26
N ALA A 2 12.53 -16.80 -25.04
CA ALA A 2 11.11 -16.52 -24.80
C ALA A 2 10.86 -15.02 -24.96
N MET A 3 10.10 -14.66 -25.98
CA MET A 3 9.64 -13.29 -26.22
C MET A 3 8.73 -12.91 -25.06
N LYS A 4 9.24 -12.13 -24.11
CA LYS A 4 8.39 -11.50 -23.09
C LYS A 4 7.48 -10.55 -23.86
N GLN A 5 6.28 -11.00 -24.19
CA GLN A 5 5.24 -10.15 -24.77
C GLN A 5 5.05 -8.99 -23.79
N GLN A 6 5.67 -7.85 -24.09
CA GLN A 6 5.30 -6.59 -23.46
C GLN A 6 3.85 -6.37 -23.89
N ARG A 7 2.92 -6.77 -23.03
CA ARG A 7 1.53 -6.36 -23.17
C ARG A 7 1.59 -4.83 -23.27
N VAL A 8 1.11 -4.29 -24.38
CA VAL A 8 0.93 -2.85 -24.53
C VAL A 8 -0.30 -2.50 -23.71
N THR A 9 -0.18 -2.62 -22.39
CA THR A 9 -1.20 -2.18 -21.45
C THR A 9 -1.24 -0.67 -21.50
N SER A 10 -2.44 -0.10 -21.51
CA SER A 10 -2.60 1.35 -21.46
C SER A 10 -1.95 1.91 -20.19
N ILE A 11 -1.62 3.20 -20.21
CA ILE A 11 -1.13 3.88 -18.99
C ILE A 11 -2.15 3.75 -17.86
N GLU A 12 -3.44 3.78 -18.18
CA GLU A 12 -4.54 3.64 -17.21
C GLU A 12 -4.56 2.26 -16.56
N GLU A 13 -4.39 1.19 -17.35
CA GLU A 13 -4.28 -0.18 -16.85
C GLU A 13 -3.08 -0.34 -15.92
N ARG A 14 -1.92 0.21 -16.32
CA ARG A 14 -0.71 0.19 -15.48
C ARG A 14 -0.91 0.95 -14.16
N ILE A 15 -1.61 2.08 -14.20
CA ILE A 15 -1.97 2.84 -13.00
C ILE A 15 -2.92 2.03 -12.11
N ALA A 16 -3.89 1.32 -12.70
CA ALA A 16 -4.81 0.48 -11.95
C ALA A 16 -4.10 -0.70 -11.29
N GLU A 17 -3.20 -1.38 -12.02
CA GLU A 17 -2.37 -2.46 -11.51
C GLU A 17 -1.50 -2.00 -10.33
N LEU A 18 -0.79 -0.87 -10.48
CA LEU A 18 0.03 -0.30 -9.41
C LEU A 18 -0.81 0.10 -8.18
N ARG A 19 -2.01 0.63 -8.39
CA ARG A 19 -2.93 0.97 -7.29
C ARG A 19 -3.40 -0.27 -6.54
N ALA A 20 -3.67 -1.36 -7.26
CA ALA A 20 -4.06 -2.63 -6.65
C ALA A 20 -2.90 -3.26 -5.87
N GLU A 21 -1.67 -3.18 -6.39
CA GLU A 21 -0.47 -3.62 -5.68
C GLU A 21 -0.28 -2.84 -4.37
N ILE A 22 -0.41 -1.52 -4.41
CA ILE A 22 -0.36 -0.66 -3.22
C ILE A 22 -1.43 -1.04 -2.20
N ASP A 23 -2.68 -1.27 -2.63
CA ASP A 23 -3.75 -1.71 -1.72
C ASP A 23 -3.38 -3.01 -1.01
N GLY A 24 -2.79 -3.97 -1.73
CA GLY A 24 -2.29 -5.22 -1.16
C GLY A 24 -1.22 -5.02 -0.09
N ILE A 25 -0.30 -4.07 -0.29
CA ILE A 25 0.73 -3.73 0.70
C ILE A 25 0.09 -3.13 1.97
N ILE A 26 -0.87 -2.21 1.79
CA ILE A 26 -1.60 -1.60 2.91
C ILE A 26 -2.38 -2.67 3.68
N ASP A 27 -3.08 -3.56 2.99
CA ASP A 27 -3.85 -4.64 3.58
C ASP A 27 -2.98 -5.61 4.39
N ALA A 28 -1.83 -6.01 3.84
CA ALA A 28 -0.88 -6.85 4.57
C ALA A 28 -0.40 -6.19 5.86
N ARG A 29 -0.17 -4.87 5.83
CA ARG A 29 0.23 -4.10 7.01
C ARG A 29 -0.89 -4.02 8.04
N VAL A 30 -2.12 -3.80 7.60
CA VAL A 30 -3.31 -3.80 8.47
C VAL A 30 -3.47 -5.15 9.16
N ALA A 31 -3.36 -6.25 8.43
CA ALA A 31 -3.48 -7.60 8.98
C ALA A 31 -2.43 -7.90 10.06
N ARG A 32 -1.17 -7.50 9.81
CA ARG A 32 -0.09 -7.65 10.78
C ARG A 32 -0.37 -6.90 12.09
N ILE A 33 -0.75 -5.62 11.99
CA ILE A 33 -1.05 -4.79 13.17
C ILE A 33 -2.30 -5.29 13.90
N ALA A 34 -3.32 -5.76 13.17
CA ALA A 34 -4.53 -6.32 13.77
C ALA A 34 -4.24 -7.57 14.61
N GLY A 35 -3.30 -8.42 14.17
CA GLY A 35 -2.84 -9.57 14.95
C GLY A 35 -2.15 -9.19 16.27
N GLU A 36 -1.46 -8.05 16.30
CA GLU A 36 -0.80 -7.51 17.49
C GLU A 36 -1.78 -6.75 18.42
N ASN A 37 -2.94 -6.33 17.92
CA ASN A 37 -3.89 -5.44 18.61
C ASN A 37 -5.31 -6.02 18.61
N PRO A 38 -5.57 -7.11 19.36
CA PRO A 38 -6.90 -7.72 19.42
C PRO A 38 -7.93 -6.71 19.97
N GLY A 39 -9.00 -6.50 19.22
CA GLY A 39 -10.08 -5.57 19.58
C GLY A 39 -10.08 -4.25 18.80
N VAL A 40 -9.03 -3.93 18.04
CA VAL A 40 -9.02 -2.75 17.16
C VAL A 40 -9.56 -3.14 15.77
N PRO A 41 -10.60 -2.46 15.24
CA PRO A 41 -11.11 -2.77 13.91
C PRO A 41 -10.10 -2.49 12.80
N ALA A 42 -10.00 -3.39 11.82
CA ALA A 42 -9.10 -3.24 10.67
C ALA A 42 -9.29 -1.92 9.90
N GLY A 43 -10.53 -1.44 9.78
CA GLY A 43 -10.84 -0.15 9.14
C GLY A 43 -10.23 1.05 9.89
N VAL A 44 -10.16 1.00 11.22
CA VAL A 44 -9.51 2.05 12.03
C VAL A 44 -8.00 2.01 11.80
N ILE A 45 -7.39 0.83 11.79
CA ILE A 45 -5.95 0.65 11.52
C ILE A 45 -5.62 1.19 10.13
N ARG A 46 -6.40 0.83 9.11
CA ARG A 46 -6.23 1.33 7.75
C ARG A 46 -6.31 2.86 7.71
N ASN A 47 -7.33 3.43 8.34
CA ASN A 47 -7.50 4.89 8.38
C ASN A 47 -6.29 5.57 9.03
N LEU A 48 -5.77 5.04 10.14
CA LEU A 48 -4.59 5.61 10.81
C LEU A 48 -3.35 5.55 9.92
N LEU A 49 -3.16 4.46 9.18
CA LEU A 49 -2.06 4.28 8.24
C LEU A 49 -2.13 5.27 7.07
N THR A 50 -3.33 5.59 6.58
CA THR A 50 -3.51 6.39 5.36
C THR A 50 -3.96 7.84 5.62
N ALA A 51 -4.25 8.23 6.87
CA ALA A 51 -4.83 9.52 7.22
C ALA A 51 -3.99 10.73 6.76
N ARG A 52 -2.66 10.57 6.72
CA ARG A 52 -1.73 11.63 6.33
C ARG A 52 -1.64 11.87 4.82
N ALA A 53 -2.17 10.94 4.02
CA ALA A 53 -2.16 11.02 2.55
C ALA A 53 -3.54 10.67 1.97
N PRO A 54 -4.57 11.50 2.19
CA PRO A 54 -5.95 11.15 1.85
C PRO A 54 -6.27 11.14 0.34
N SER A 55 -5.38 11.66 -0.53
CA SER A 55 -5.74 12.00 -1.91
C SER A 55 -5.39 10.95 -2.97
N CYS A 56 -4.31 10.17 -2.82
CA CYS A 56 -4.00 9.11 -3.77
C CYS A 56 -3.21 7.95 -3.13
N ARG A 57 -3.48 6.72 -3.60
CA ARG A 57 -2.80 5.49 -3.16
C ARG A 57 -1.28 5.60 -3.25
N CYS A 58 -0.77 6.24 -4.30
CA CYS A 58 0.66 6.45 -4.47
C CYS A 58 1.25 7.29 -3.32
N ALA A 59 0.57 8.37 -2.91
CA ALA A 59 0.99 9.20 -1.78
C ALA A 59 0.90 8.44 -0.45
N GLN A 60 -0.13 7.61 -0.27
CA GLN A 60 -0.26 6.75 0.92
C GLN A 60 0.90 5.78 1.04
N TYR A 61 1.26 5.11 -0.07
CA TYR A 61 2.39 4.21 -0.12
C TYR A 61 3.72 4.90 0.21
N ILE A 62 3.97 6.07 -0.39
CA ILE A 62 5.21 6.83 -0.16
C ILE A 62 5.34 7.22 1.32
N GLU A 63 4.28 7.74 1.94
CA GLU A 63 4.28 8.11 3.36
C GLU A 63 4.49 6.88 4.26
N LEU A 64 3.86 5.75 3.91
CA LEU A 64 4.01 4.48 4.63
C LEU A 64 5.45 3.98 4.60
N CYS A 65 6.11 3.99 3.43
CA CYS A 65 7.50 3.57 3.29
C CYS A 65 8.48 4.59 3.91
N GLY A 66 8.19 5.89 3.83
CA GLY A 66 9.01 6.95 4.43
C GLY A 66 9.08 6.86 5.96
N GLY A 67 8.04 6.32 6.60
CA GLY A 67 8.01 6.07 8.05
C GLY A 67 8.87 4.90 8.51
N GLU A 68 9.23 3.95 7.63
CA GLU A 68 10.07 2.79 7.99
C GLU A 68 11.57 3.14 8.08
N ALA A 69 12.00 4.28 7.52
CA ALA A 69 13.40 4.72 7.54
C ALA A 69 13.83 5.42 8.84
N LYS A 70 12.94 5.59 9.82
CA LYS A 70 13.23 6.27 11.09
C LYS A 70 13.18 5.32 12.29
N THR A 71 14.14 4.41 12.37
CA THR A 71 14.61 3.90 13.66
C THR A 71 15.90 4.65 13.98
N PRO A 72 15.87 5.69 14.83
CA PRO A 72 17.10 6.18 15.43
C PRO A 72 17.52 5.19 16.54
N ASP A 73 18.75 4.71 16.45
CA ASP A 73 19.51 4.19 17.60
C ASP A 73 19.75 5.33 18.61
#